data_AF-A0A537KJU9-F1
#
_entry.id   AF-A0A537KJU9-F1
#
_cell.length_a   1.000
_cell.length_b   1.000
_cell.length_c   1.000
_cell.angle_alpha   90.00
_cell.angle_beta   90.00
_cell.angle_gamma   90.00
#
_symmetry.space_group_name_H-M   'P 1'
#
loop_
_entity.id
_entity.type
_entity.pdbx_description
1 polymer ?
#
loop_
_entity_poly.entity_id
_entity_poly.type
_entity_poly.pdbx_seq_one_letter_code
_entity_poly.pdbx_strand_id
1 'polypeptide(L)'
;MKKILAIISAGLLMSFFSWAQMDQQKDTVNNTITTAANKQYNKAGKFKRMMFGEHYRKEWATPVDVEILDINVFAGGLNPVKMGGGLQTKSLRLESADGREYVLRSVNKDPSKAIVAELRGTFAEDVVQDQISSANPFAPMVVASLAGGLAYTHVKLRK
;
A
#
# COMPACT_ATOMS: atom_id res chain seq x y z
N MET A 1 -35.74 48.77 -11.05
CA MET A 1 -34.56 48.49 -11.89
C MET A 1 -33.35 47.96 -11.11
N LYS A 2 -33.01 48.48 -9.90
CA LYS A 2 -31.85 48.02 -9.12
C LYS A 2 -31.91 46.56 -8.61
N LYS A 3 -33.10 45.98 -8.43
CA LYS A 3 -33.28 44.59 -7.96
C LYS A 3 -33.05 43.52 -9.05
N ILE A 4 -33.26 43.86 -10.32
CA ILE A 4 -33.07 42.93 -11.44
C ILE A 4 -31.57 42.79 -11.78
N LEU A 5 -30.80 43.86 -11.61
CA LEU A 5 -29.34 43.85 -11.83
C LEU A 5 -28.59 42.97 -10.82
N ALA A 6 -29.07 42.89 -9.56
CA ALA A 6 -28.43 42.09 -8.51
C ALA A 6 -28.55 40.56 -8.72
N ILE A 7 -29.65 40.12 -9.35
CA ILE A 7 -29.92 38.69 -9.60
C ILE A 7 -29.03 38.18 -10.73
N ILE A 8 -28.77 39.01 -11.75
CA ILE A 8 -27.89 38.67 -12.88
C ILE A 8 -26.42 38.58 -12.41
N SER A 9 -25.98 39.46 -11.50
CA SER A 9 -24.63 39.38 -10.93
C SER A 9 -24.39 38.16 -10.04
N ALA A 10 -25.42 37.70 -9.30
CA ALA A 10 -25.30 36.52 -8.44
C ALA A 10 -25.26 35.21 -9.25
N GLY A 11 -26.04 35.12 -10.34
CA GLY A 11 -26.03 33.97 -11.25
C GLY A 11 -24.71 33.83 -12.01
N LEU A 12 -24.08 34.94 -12.41
CA LEU A 12 -22.74 34.93 -12.98
C LEU A 12 -21.70 34.49 -11.94
N LEU A 13 -21.72 35.04 -10.72
CA LEU A 13 -20.75 34.65 -9.69
C LEU A 13 -20.86 33.18 -9.28
N MET A 14 -22.07 32.60 -9.26
CA MET A 14 -22.26 31.17 -8.98
C MET A 14 -21.75 30.25 -10.11
N SER A 15 -21.88 30.64 -11.37
CA SER A 15 -21.34 29.84 -12.48
C SER A 15 -19.81 29.93 -12.57
N PHE A 16 -19.22 31.07 -12.24
CA PHE A 16 -17.76 31.21 -12.08
C PHE A 16 -17.22 30.40 -10.90
N PHE A 17 -17.95 30.32 -9.77
CA PHE A 17 -17.57 29.49 -8.63
C PHE A 17 -17.64 27.99 -8.95
N SER A 18 -18.64 27.54 -9.71
CA SER A 18 -18.73 26.15 -10.17
C SER A 18 -17.62 25.77 -11.15
N TRP A 19 -17.17 26.70 -12.01
CA TRP A 19 -16.08 26.44 -12.95
C TRP A 19 -14.71 26.39 -12.24
N ALA A 20 -14.49 27.27 -11.26
CA ALA A 20 -13.30 27.24 -10.40
C ALA A 20 -13.19 25.94 -9.57
N GLN A 21 -14.32 25.30 -9.25
CA GLN A 21 -14.35 23.98 -8.61
C GLN A 21 -14.19 22.81 -9.60
N MET A 22 -14.49 22.98 -10.89
CA MET A 22 -14.25 21.94 -11.90
C MET A 22 -12.76 21.78 -12.25
N ASP A 23 -11.97 22.85 -12.14
CA ASP A 23 -10.51 22.85 -12.39
C ASP A 23 -9.66 22.24 -11.25
N GLN A 24 -10.29 21.68 -10.21
CA GLN A 24 -9.61 20.94 -9.14
C GLN A 24 -9.91 19.43 -9.18
N GLN A 25 -10.33 18.89 -10.33
CA GLN A 25 -10.10 17.48 -10.61
C GLN A 25 -8.72 17.34 -11.23
N LYS A 26 -7.69 17.51 -10.39
CA LYS A 26 -6.30 17.31 -10.78
C LYS A 26 -6.17 15.85 -11.20
N ASP A 27 -6.09 15.61 -12.50
CA ASP A 27 -5.85 14.30 -13.10
C ASP A 27 -4.70 13.61 -12.36
N THR A 28 -5.04 12.69 -11.46
CA THR A 28 -4.09 11.67 -11.02
C THR A 28 -3.77 10.90 -12.28
N VAL A 29 -2.63 11.22 -12.89
CA VAL A 29 -1.96 10.30 -13.81
C VAL A 29 -1.89 8.99 -13.05
N ASN A 30 -2.75 8.04 -13.39
CA ASN A 30 -2.82 6.72 -12.77
C ASN A 30 -1.53 6.00 -13.15
N ASN A 31 -0.49 6.27 -12.38
CA ASN A 31 0.86 5.80 -12.63
C ASN A 31 0.91 4.37 -12.07
N THR A 32 0.39 3.44 -12.85
CA THR A 32 0.39 2.03 -12.52
C THR A 32 1.72 1.40 -12.91
N ILE A 33 2.25 0.52 -12.07
CA ILE A 33 3.41 -0.31 -12.39
C ILE A 33 3.04 -1.77 -12.33
N THR A 34 3.56 -2.55 -13.28
CA THR A 34 3.46 -4.01 -13.24
C THR A 34 4.67 -4.58 -12.50
N THR A 35 4.44 -5.16 -11.33
CA THR A 35 5.51 -5.77 -10.53
C THR A 35 5.04 -7.01 -9.78
N ALA A 36 5.97 -7.87 -9.39
CA ALA A 36 5.66 -9.05 -8.59
C ALA A 36 6.11 -8.84 -7.14
N ALA A 37 5.42 -9.47 -6.18
CA ALA A 37 5.73 -9.33 -4.76
C ALA A 37 7.17 -9.75 -4.43
N ASN A 38 7.62 -10.91 -4.95
CA ASN A 38 9.01 -11.34 -4.93
C ASN A 38 9.26 -12.48 -5.94
N LYS A 39 9.93 -12.15 -7.06
CA LYS A 39 10.23 -13.11 -8.14
C LYS A 39 11.22 -14.22 -7.73
N GLN A 40 11.98 -14.04 -6.64
CA GLN A 40 13.05 -14.98 -6.27
C GLN A 40 12.49 -16.32 -5.79
N TYR A 41 11.31 -16.34 -5.16
CA TYR A 41 10.71 -17.59 -4.68
C TYR A 41 10.48 -18.60 -5.79
N ASN A 42 10.06 -18.14 -6.99
CA ASN A 42 9.81 -19.05 -8.10
C ASN A 42 11.08 -19.61 -8.75
N LYS A 43 12.26 -19.05 -8.43
CA LYS A 43 13.55 -19.57 -8.93
C LYS A 43 14.07 -20.80 -8.19
N ALA A 44 13.39 -21.25 -7.13
CA ALA A 44 13.83 -22.42 -6.39
C ALA A 44 13.94 -23.68 -7.32
N GLY A 45 14.90 -24.56 -7.06
CA GLY A 45 15.10 -25.77 -7.86
C GLY A 45 14.10 -26.89 -7.52
N LYS A 46 14.11 -27.97 -8.32
CA LYS A 46 13.29 -29.17 -8.09
C LYS A 46 13.51 -29.79 -6.70
N PHE A 47 14.77 -29.85 -6.25
CA PHE A 47 15.11 -30.36 -4.92
C PHE A 47 14.48 -29.53 -3.79
N LYS A 48 14.59 -28.19 -3.88
CA LYS A 48 14.02 -27.28 -2.87
C LYS A 48 12.49 -27.42 -2.79
N ARG A 49 11.82 -27.58 -3.93
CA ARG A 49 10.37 -27.84 -4.02
C ARG A 49 9.96 -29.20 -3.49
N MET A 50 10.78 -30.22 -3.70
CA MET A 50 10.52 -31.55 -3.17
C MET A 50 10.64 -31.56 -1.63
N MET A 51 11.64 -30.87 -1.08
CA MET A 51 11.89 -30.83 0.37
C MET A 51 10.97 -29.88 1.13
N PHE A 52 10.65 -28.71 0.56
CA PHE A 52 9.88 -27.65 1.21
C PHE A 52 8.56 -27.34 0.50
N GLY A 53 8.01 -28.28 -0.28
CA GLY A 53 6.74 -28.12 -1.01
C GLY A 53 6.77 -27.11 -2.16
N GLU A 54 5.66 -26.97 -2.90
CA GLU A 54 5.50 -25.98 -3.98
C GLU A 54 5.02 -24.61 -3.47
N HIS A 55 4.19 -24.59 -2.43
CA HIS A 55 3.65 -23.40 -1.79
C HIS A 55 3.03 -22.37 -2.77
N TYR A 56 3.04 -21.07 -2.41
CA TYR A 56 2.54 -19.98 -3.23
C TYR A 56 3.63 -19.34 -4.12
N ARG A 57 4.68 -20.10 -4.48
CA ARG A 57 5.85 -19.56 -5.19
C ARG A 57 5.47 -18.93 -6.52
N LYS A 58 4.45 -19.47 -7.20
CA LYS A 58 3.90 -18.90 -8.42
C LYS A 58 3.26 -17.53 -8.15
N GLU A 59 2.38 -17.44 -7.16
CA GLU A 59 1.67 -16.22 -6.77
C GLU A 59 2.63 -15.11 -6.33
N TRP A 60 3.70 -15.46 -5.62
CA TRP A 60 4.77 -14.53 -5.25
C TRP A 60 5.49 -13.92 -6.46
N ALA A 61 5.61 -14.67 -7.54
CA ALA A 61 6.30 -14.25 -8.76
C ALA A 61 5.36 -13.72 -9.86
N THR A 62 4.04 -13.87 -9.70
CA THR A 62 3.05 -13.33 -10.63
C THR A 62 3.14 -11.81 -10.65
N PRO A 63 3.42 -11.18 -11.81
CA PRO A 63 3.32 -9.74 -11.96
C PRO A 63 1.87 -9.29 -11.80
N VAL A 64 1.67 -8.23 -11.03
CA VAL A 64 0.38 -7.59 -10.81
C VAL A 64 0.52 -6.08 -11.04
N ASP A 65 -0.55 -5.48 -11.50
CA ASP A 65 -0.64 -4.04 -11.67
C ASP A 65 -0.99 -3.39 -10.34
N VAL A 66 -0.17 -2.42 -9.92
CA VAL A 66 -0.37 -1.67 -8.67
C VAL A 66 -0.20 -0.18 -8.93
N GLU A 67 -1.03 0.62 -8.30
CA GLU A 67 -0.96 2.08 -8.39
C GLU A 67 0.24 2.60 -7.57
N ILE A 68 0.97 3.56 -8.14
CA ILE A 68 1.97 4.30 -7.39
C ILE A 68 1.26 5.32 -6.51
N LEU A 69 1.47 5.20 -5.20
CA LEU A 69 1.04 6.19 -4.22
C LEU A 69 2.01 7.37 -4.22
N ASP A 70 1.57 8.53 -4.71
CA ASP A 70 2.25 9.80 -4.44
C ASP A 70 1.80 10.37 -3.09
N ILE A 71 2.69 10.25 -2.10
CA ILE A 71 2.43 10.70 -0.73
C ILE A 71 2.23 12.21 -0.62
N ASN A 72 2.68 13.02 -1.58
CA ASN A 72 2.50 14.48 -1.51
C ASN A 72 1.10 14.92 -1.97
N VAL A 73 0.41 14.07 -2.72
CA VAL A 73 -0.88 14.39 -3.35
C VAL A 73 -2.02 13.65 -2.68
N PHE A 74 -1.84 12.36 -2.39
CA PHE A 74 -2.90 11.53 -1.84
C PHE A 74 -3.41 12.06 -0.48
N ALA A 75 -4.72 12.07 -0.29
CA ALA A 75 -5.40 12.55 0.92
C ALA A 75 -4.97 13.97 1.38
N GLY A 76 -4.60 14.85 0.44
CA GLY A 76 -4.15 16.21 0.77
C GLY A 76 -2.69 16.28 1.24
N GLY A 77 -1.92 15.22 1.02
CA GLY A 77 -0.54 15.06 1.48
C GLY A 77 -0.48 14.21 2.75
N LEU A 78 0.40 13.22 2.74
CA LEU A 78 0.66 12.27 3.81
C LEU A 78 2.02 12.55 4.46
N ASN A 79 2.01 12.74 5.78
CA ASN A 79 3.20 12.96 6.57
C ASN A 79 3.61 11.68 7.31
N PRO A 80 4.87 11.21 7.17
CA PRO A 80 5.38 10.10 7.96
C PRO A 80 5.40 10.41 9.45
N VAL A 81 4.64 9.65 10.25
CA VAL A 81 4.59 9.85 11.71
C VAL A 81 5.36 8.79 12.48
N LYS A 82 5.40 7.54 11.99
CA LYS A 82 6.06 6.45 12.73
C LYS A 82 6.42 5.27 11.82
N MET A 83 7.68 4.84 11.92
CA MET A 83 8.09 3.51 11.45
C MET A 83 7.71 2.43 12.46
N GLY A 84 7.23 1.31 11.96
CA GLY A 84 6.89 0.14 12.75
C GLY A 84 7.22 -1.15 12.03
N GLY A 85 6.57 -2.21 12.46
CA GLY A 85 6.78 -3.55 11.93
C GLY A 85 7.59 -4.44 12.89
N GLY A 86 7.44 -5.74 12.70
CA GLY A 86 8.07 -6.76 13.54
C GLY A 86 9.34 -7.33 12.93
N LEU A 87 9.59 -8.61 13.21
CA LEU A 87 10.76 -9.35 12.72
C LEU A 87 10.71 -9.71 11.24
N GLN A 88 9.57 -9.48 10.57
CA GLN A 88 9.30 -9.96 9.21
C GLN A 88 8.81 -8.86 8.27
N THR A 89 8.22 -7.78 8.80
CA THR A 89 7.53 -6.77 7.99
C THR A 89 7.88 -5.39 8.46
N LYS A 90 7.93 -4.45 7.52
CA LYS A 90 8.12 -3.03 7.79
C LYS A 90 6.77 -2.35 7.60
N SER A 91 6.37 -1.53 8.56
CA SER A 91 5.19 -0.69 8.41
C SER A 91 5.55 0.78 8.57
N LEU A 92 4.80 1.63 7.89
CA LEU A 92 4.92 3.08 7.98
C LEU A 92 3.54 3.64 8.27
N ARG A 93 3.41 4.33 9.39
CA ARG A 93 2.22 5.10 9.72
C ARG A 93 2.39 6.51 9.15
N LEU A 94 1.33 6.97 8.51
CA LEU A 94 1.22 8.27 7.87
C LEU A 94 -0.01 8.99 8.43
N GLU A 95 0.01 10.32 8.42
CA GLU A 95 -1.11 11.17 8.78
C GLU A 95 -1.39 12.14 7.63
N SER A 96 -2.66 12.23 7.20
CA SER A 96 -3.09 13.19 6.19
C SER A 96 -3.30 14.59 6.76
N ALA A 97 -3.43 15.59 5.88
CA ALA A 97 -3.70 16.98 6.28
C ALA A 97 -4.97 17.17 7.12
N ASP A 98 -5.96 16.27 6.96
CA ASP A 98 -7.21 16.27 7.74
C ASP A 98 -7.15 15.40 9.01
N GLY A 99 -5.96 14.91 9.38
CA GLY A 99 -5.72 14.15 10.61
C GLY A 99 -6.12 12.67 10.57
N ARG A 100 -6.39 12.11 9.39
CA ARG A 100 -6.65 10.66 9.25
C ARG A 100 -5.33 9.89 9.24
N GLU A 101 -5.29 8.78 9.99
CA GLU A 101 -4.14 7.88 9.99
C GLU A 101 -4.24 6.84 8.88
N TYR A 102 -3.13 6.65 8.15
CA TYR A 102 -2.93 5.61 7.16
C TYR A 102 -1.76 4.71 7.57
N VAL A 103 -1.85 3.41 7.24
CA VAL A 103 -0.79 2.45 7.54
C VAL A 103 -0.38 1.72 6.27
N LEU A 104 0.86 1.92 5.84
CA LEU A 104 1.49 1.14 4.79
C LEU A 104 2.26 -0.02 5.41
N ARG A 105 2.30 -1.15 4.71
CA ARG A 105 3.04 -2.35 5.13
C ARG A 105 3.69 -3.01 3.92
N SER A 106 4.91 -3.52 4.10
CA SER A 106 5.59 -4.30 3.06
C SER A 106 4.86 -5.63 2.77
N VAL A 107 4.65 -5.91 1.48
CA VAL A 107 4.18 -7.23 1.01
C VAL A 107 5.30 -8.24 1.08
N ASN A 108 6.47 -7.90 0.50
CA ASN A 108 7.67 -8.72 0.65
C ASN A 108 8.15 -8.66 2.10
N LYS A 109 8.39 -9.85 2.67
CA LYS A 109 8.83 -10.01 4.05
C LYS A 109 10.36 -10.12 4.10
N ASP A 110 10.91 -9.50 5.12
CA ASP A 110 12.34 -9.39 5.39
C ASP A 110 12.59 -10.00 6.78
N PRO A 111 13.01 -11.27 6.86
CA PRO A 111 13.26 -12.02 8.08
C PRO A 111 14.63 -11.73 8.69
N SER A 112 15.45 -10.85 8.10
CA SER A 112 16.84 -10.62 8.54
C SER A 112 16.96 -10.26 10.02
N LYS A 113 15.95 -9.57 10.57
CA LYS A 113 15.86 -9.23 12.00
C LYS A 113 15.57 -10.44 12.90
N ALA A 114 14.94 -11.49 12.38
CA ALA A 114 14.67 -12.74 13.09
C ALA A 114 15.91 -13.67 13.14
N ILE A 115 16.91 -13.39 12.32
CA ILE A 115 18.11 -14.22 12.17
C ILE A 115 19.25 -13.56 12.97
N VAL A 116 19.94 -14.37 13.78
CA VAL A 116 21.15 -13.94 14.50
C VAL A 116 22.24 -13.49 13.53
N ALA A 117 23.06 -12.52 13.91
CA ALA A 117 23.97 -11.83 12.99
C ALA A 117 24.93 -12.81 12.27
N GLU A 118 25.33 -13.88 12.97
CA GLU A 118 26.25 -14.92 12.53
C GLU A 118 25.67 -15.81 11.42
N LEU A 119 24.34 -15.90 11.31
CA LEU A 119 23.66 -16.74 10.32
C LEU A 119 23.14 -15.97 9.11
N ARG A 120 23.26 -14.63 9.12
CA ARG A 120 22.91 -13.79 7.96
C ARG A 120 23.92 -14.03 6.83
N GLY A 121 23.43 -14.07 5.59
CA GLY A 121 24.19 -14.39 4.39
C GLY A 121 24.53 -15.88 4.24
N THR A 122 24.02 -16.75 5.13
CA THR A 122 24.24 -18.20 5.08
C THR A 122 23.01 -18.95 4.55
N PHE A 123 23.16 -20.26 4.34
CA PHE A 123 22.03 -21.13 3.97
C PHE A 123 20.86 -21.06 4.97
N ALA A 124 21.13 -20.75 6.24
CA ALA A 124 20.09 -20.64 7.25
C ALA A 124 19.13 -19.48 6.94
N GLU A 125 19.66 -18.35 6.47
CA GLU A 125 18.83 -17.25 5.99
C GLU A 125 18.00 -17.66 4.77
N ASP A 126 18.58 -18.39 3.82
CA ASP A 126 17.84 -18.89 2.65
C ASP A 126 16.70 -19.82 3.02
N VAL A 127 16.85 -20.65 4.05
CA VAL A 127 15.79 -21.53 4.55
C VAL A 127 14.69 -20.73 5.21
N VAL A 128 15.03 -19.81 6.13
CA VAL A 128 14.06 -18.96 6.81
C VAL A 128 13.31 -18.08 5.81
N GLN A 129 14.01 -17.52 4.83
CA GLN A 129 13.41 -16.77 3.74
C GLN A 129 12.46 -17.66 2.93
N ASP A 130 12.87 -18.88 2.55
CA ASP A 130 12.04 -19.79 1.75
C ASP A 130 10.71 -20.11 2.42
N GLN A 131 10.68 -20.22 3.75
CA GLN A 131 9.46 -20.54 4.48
C GLN A 131 8.38 -19.46 4.34
N ILE A 132 8.74 -18.23 4.01
CA ILE A 132 7.75 -17.17 3.71
C ILE A 132 6.90 -17.54 2.49
N SER A 133 7.44 -18.31 1.54
CA SER A 133 6.72 -18.76 0.34
C SER A 133 5.46 -19.58 0.67
N SER A 134 5.40 -20.20 1.85
CA SER A 134 4.25 -20.96 2.35
C SER A 134 3.00 -20.12 2.58
N ALA A 135 3.15 -18.80 2.72
CA ALA A 135 2.04 -17.87 2.89
C ALA A 135 1.67 -17.19 1.57
N ASN A 136 0.37 -17.03 1.31
CA ASN A 136 -0.12 -16.28 0.16
C ASN A 136 0.26 -14.78 0.30
N PRO A 137 0.95 -14.17 -0.69
CA PRO A 137 1.41 -12.79 -0.61
C PRO A 137 0.28 -11.75 -0.52
N PHE A 138 -0.89 -12.05 -1.08
CA PHE A 138 -1.99 -11.12 -1.27
C PHE A 138 -3.18 -11.36 -0.35
N ALA A 139 -3.12 -12.39 0.52
CA ALA A 139 -4.16 -12.66 1.50
C ALA A 139 -4.56 -11.43 2.35
N PRO A 140 -3.65 -10.56 2.81
CA PRO A 140 -4.04 -9.36 3.55
C PRO A 140 -4.95 -8.41 2.77
N MET A 141 -4.77 -8.30 1.45
CA MET A 141 -5.60 -7.44 0.59
C MET A 141 -6.97 -8.06 0.35
N VAL A 142 -7.05 -9.37 0.15
CA VAL A 142 -8.32 -10.08 0.03
C VAL A 142 -9.16 -9.92 1.31
N VAL A 143 -8.52 -10.12 2.48
CA VAL A 143 -9.18 -9.91 3.78
C VAL A 143 -9.61 -8.44 3.94
N ALA A 144 -8.81 -7.48 3.46
CA ALA A 144 -9.18 -6.07 3.45
C ALA A 144 -10.44 -5.79 2.66
N SER A 145 -10.52 -6.29 1.44
CA SER A 145 -11.69 -6.12 0.58
C SER A 145 -12.93 -6.75 1.19
N LEU A 146 -12.81 -7.97 1.74
CA LEU A 146 -13.92 -8.66 2.41
C LEU A 146 -14.39 -7.93 3.68
N ALA A 147 -13.48 -7.26 4.39
CA ALA A 147 -13.80 -6.43 5.55
C ALA A 147 -14.38 -5.05 5.16
N GLY A 148 -14.71 -4.80 3.89
CA GLY A 148 -15.26 -3.53 3.41
C GLY A 148 -14.20 -2.45 3.16
N GLY A 149 -12.98 -2.83 2.82
CA GLY A 149 -11.84 -1.91 2.62
C GLY A 149 -11.21 -1.41 3.92
N LEU A 150 -11.67 -1.90 5.07
CA LEU A 150 -11.25 -1.45 6.40
C LEU A 150 -10.09 -2.23 7.01
N ALA A 151 -9.54 -3.26 6.36
CA ALA A 151 -8.42 -3.95 7.00
C ALA A 151 -7.19 -3.04 7.04
N TYR A 152 -6.77 -2.78 8.28
CA TYR A 152 -5.59 -2.03 8.68
C TYR A 152 -5.72 -0.51 8.81
N THR A 153 -6.90 0.01 9.14
CA THR A 153 -6.91 1.10 10.12
C THR A 153 -6.81 0.45 11.49
N HIS A 154 -5.60 0.43 12.08
CA HIS A 154 -5.54 0.49 13.53
C HIS A 154 -6.12 1.85 13.92
N VAL A 155 -7.45 1.99 13.92
CA VAL A 155 -8.12 3.11 14.56
C VAL A 155 -7.69 3.01 16.01
N LYS A 156 -6.80 3.91 16.41
CA LYS A 156 -6.57 4.18 17.82
C LYS A 156 -7.92 4.63 18.35
N LEU A 157 -8.67 3.72 18.99
CA LEU A 157 -9.81 4.12 19.79
C LEU A 157 -9.24 5.12 20.81
N ARG A 158 -9.62 6.40 20.68
CA ARG A 158 -9.38 7.37 21.73
C ARG A 158 -9.99 6.77 23.00
N LYS A 159 -9.16 6.57 24.02
CA LYS A 159 -9.65 6.49 25.39
C LYS A 159 -10.10 7.88 25.82
#